data_AF-A0A6J1VZ35-F1
#
_entry.id   AF-A0A6J1VZ35-F1
#
_cell.length_a   1.000
_cell.length_b   1.000
_cell.length_c   1.000
_cell.angle_alpha   90.00
_cell.angle_beta   90.00
_cell.angle_gamma   90.00
#
_symmetry.space_group_name_H-M   'P 1'
#
loop_
_entity.id
_entity.type
_entity.pdbx_description
1 polymer ?
#
loop_
_entity_poly.entity_id
_entity_poly.type
_entity_poly.pdbx_seq_one_letter_code
_entity_poly.pdbx_strand_id
1 'polypeptide(L)'
;MSARFLRAWRGGWGRGRATAAGEAPRREKPPWRILFFGTDHFSAEILRALQAARVPRPDQIVDHLEVVTLPPSHSKVLPVKKYAEQLQLPIHIWPDVGARENFDVGVVASFGRLLSEDLIRKFP
;
A
#
# COMPACT_ATOMS: atom_id res chain seq x y z
N MET A 1 -36.69 -35.16 21.87
CA MET A 1 -36.67 -35.24 23.34
C MET A 1 -35.25 -35.03 23.83
N SER A 2 -35.07 -33.97 24.63
CA SER A 2 -34.01 -33.66 25.58
C SER A 2 -32.57 -34.18 25.37
N ALA A 3 -31.64 -33.24 25.20
CA ALA A 3 -30.33 -33.32 25.85
C ALA A 3 -29.88 -31.91 26.25
N ARG A 4 -29.84 -31.65 27.55
CA ARG A 4 -29.19 -30.49 28.18
C ARG A 4 -27.72 -30.82 28.33
N PHE A 5 -26.81 -29.98 27.85
CA PHE A 5 -25.48 -29.85 28.45
C PHE A 5 -25.00 -28.40 28.35
N LEU A 6 -25.08 -27.70 29.49
CA LEU A 6 -24.21 -26.56 29.78
C LEU A 6 -22.84 -27.12 30.14
N ARG A 7 -21.78 -26.64 29.49
CA ARG A 7 -20.44 -26.62 30.10
C ARG A 7 -19.77 -25.27 29.84
N ALA A 8 -19.51 -24.61 30.96
CA ALA A 8 -18.76 -23.38 31.09
C ALA A 8 -17.36 -23.54 30.50
N TRP A 9 -16.94 -22.55 29.72
CA TRP A 9 -15.54 -22.34 29.39
C TRP A 9 -14.90 -21.50 30.50
N ARG A 10 -14.06 -22.15 31.29
CA ARG A 10 -13.05 -21.53 32.14
C ARG A 10 -11.72 -22.14 31.71
N GLY A 11 -10.93 -21.39 30.97
CA GLY A 11 -9.61 -21.82 30.47
C GLY A 11 -8.71 -20.61 30.41
N GLY A 12 -7.82 -20.52 31.39
CA GLY A 12 -6.77 -19.51 31.43
C GLY A 12 -5.56 -19.89 30.59
N TRP A 13 -4.74 -18.85 30.36
CA TRP A 13 -3.32 -18.87 30.01
C TRP A 13 -2.94 -19.34 28.61
N GLY A 14 -2.56 -18.35 27.80
CA GLY A 14 -1.70 -18.52 26.64
C GLY A 14 -1.01 -17.21 26.35
N ARG A 15 0.29 -17.15 26.66
CA ARG A 15 1.20 -16.05 26.37
C ARG A 15 1.30 -15.89 24.83
N GLY A 16 0.41 -15.10 24.25
CA GLY A 16 0.51 -14.66 22.86
C GLY A 16 1.54 -13.53 22.77
N ARG A 17 2.81 -13.91 22.64
CA ARG A 17 3.88 -13.02 22.17
C ARG A 17 3.37 -12.41 20.86
N ALA A 18 3.03 -11.12 20.89
CA ALA A 18 2.87 -10.35 19.66
C ALA A 18 4.15 -10.55 18.87
N THR A 19 4.07 -11.29 17.76
CA THR A 19 5.12 -11.25 16.76
C THR A 19 5.07 -9.83 16.23
N ALA A 20 5.93 -8.97 16.76
CA ALA A 20 6.36 -7.78 16.06
C ALA A 20 6.70 -8.28 14.65
N ALA A 21 5.91 -7.86 13.66
CA ALA A 21 6.27 -8.05 12.26
C ALA A 21 7.67 -7.48 12.15
N GLY A 22 8.64 -8.36 11.88
CA GLY A 22 10.02 -7.93 11.76
C GLY A 22 10.08 -7.01 10.56
N GLU A 23 10.47 -5.76 10.81
CA GLU A 23 10.68 -4.74 9.79
C GLU A 23 11.50 -5.35 8.65
N ALA A 24 10.88 -5.48 7.48
CA ALA A 24 11.54 -6.09 6.33
C ALA A 24 12.82 -5.32 5.96
N PRO A 25 13.95 -6.01 5.72
CA PRO A 25 15.25 -5.37 5.55
C PRO A 25 15.24 -4.35 4.40
N ARG A 26 15.97 -3.24 4.60
CA ARG A 26 16.17 -2.20 3.58
C ARG A 26 16.79 -2.82 2.33
N ARG A 27 16.21 -2.52 1.17
CA ARG A 27 16.81 -2.87 -0.13
C ARG A 27 17.77 -1.75 -0.54
N GLU A 28 18.94 -2.11 -1.05
CA GLU A 28 19.91 -1.16 -1.63
C GLU A 28 19.80 -1.06 -3.15
N LYS A 29 19.10 -2.02 -3.79
CA LYS A 29 18.94 -2.11 -5.24
C LYS A 29 17.57 -2.73 -5.62
N PRO A 30 17.13 -2.57 -6.88
CA PRO A 30 15.89 -3.17 -7.36
C PRO A 30 15.87 -4.71 -7.26
N PRO A 31 14.68 -5.33 -7.29
CA PRO A 31 13.37 -4.70 -7.53
C PRO A 31 12.80 -4.00 -6.29
N TRP A 32 12.18 -2.84 -6.46
CA TRP A 32 11.71 -1.97 -5.37
C TRP A 32 10.25 -2.21 -4.99
N ARG A 33 9.92 -2.01 -3.72
CA ARG A 33 8.54 -1.85 -3.25
C ARG A 33 8.20 -0.36 -3.27
N ILE A 34 7.27 0.04 -4.13
CA ILE A 34 6.96 1.44 -4.41
C ILE A 34 5.57 1.82 -3.88
N LEU A 35 5.52 2.95 -3.17
CA LEU A 35 4.28 3.67 -2.88
C LEU A 35 4.19 4.88 -3.81
N PHE A 36 3.22 4.87 -4.72
CA PHE A 36 3.03 5.91 -5.73
C PHE A 36 1.98 6.93 -5.31
N PHE A 37 2.30 8.22 -5.34
CA PHE A 37 1.40 9.32 -5.01
C PHE A 37 1.04 10.11 -6.27
N GLY A 38 -0.24 10.12 -6.65
CA GLY A 38 -0.68 10.84 -7.84
C GLY A 38 -2.20 11.00 -7.97
N THR A 39 -2.64 11.89 -8.85
CA THR A 39 -4.06 12.24 -9.00
C THR A 39 -4.54 12.45 -10.44
N ASP A 40 -3.71 13.04 -11.31
CA ASP A 40 -4.10 13.52 -12.64
C ASP A 40 -3.66 12.57 -13.78
N HIS A 41 -3.85 12.99 -15.03
CA HIS A 41 -3.48 12.19 -16.20
C HIS A 41 -1.96 12.05 -16.35
N PHE A 42 -1.19 13.08 -16.02
CA PHE A 42 0.27 13.04 -16.09
C PHE A 42 0.83 11.95 -15.17
N SER A 43 0.35 11.92 -13.93
CA SER A 43 0.72 10.90 -12.96
C SER A 43 0.19 9.51 -13.31
N ALA A 44 -0.95 9.39 -14.01
CA ALA A 44 -1.44 8.10 -14.50
C ALA A 44 -0.49 7.45 -15.54
N GLU A 45 0.16 8.25 -16.40
CA GLU A 45 1.14 7.71 -17.36
C GLU A 45 2.42 7.22 -16.65
N ILE A 46 2.84 7.87 -15.57
CA ILE A 46 3.95 7.40 -14.74
C ILE A 46 3.57 6.08 -14.05
N LEU A 47 2.35 6.00 -13.50
CA LEU A 47 1.84 4.76 -12.90
C LEU A 47 1.83 3.59 -13.90
N ARG A 48 1.45 3.86 -15.16
CA ARG A 48 1.52 2.87 -16.26
C ARG A 48 2.94 2.38 -16.49
N ALA A 49 3.91 3.27 -16.53
CA ALA A 49 5.32 2.90 -16.71
C ALA A 49 5.85 2.05 -15.54
N LEU A 50 5.50 2.40 -14.30
CA LEU A 50 5.86 1.60 -13.12
C LEU A 50 5.24 0.21 -13.13
N GLN A 51 3.97 0.10 -13.53
CA GLN A 51 3.32 -1.21 -13.67
C GLN A 51 3.99 -2.07 -14.77
N ALA A 52 4.39 -1.47 -15.89
CA ALA A 52 5.13 -2.19 -16.94
C ALA A 52 6.51 -2.66 -16.44
N ALA A 53 7.16 -1.87 -15.59
CA ALA A 53 8.44 -2.22 -14.96
C ALA A 53 8.35 -3.31 -13.86
N ARG A 54 7.11 -3.71 -13.50
CA ARG A 54 6.83 -4.82 -12.58
C ARG A 54 6.76 -6.19 -13.25
N VAL A 55 6.68 -6.22 -14.59
CA VAL A 55 6.64 -7.49 -15.35
C VAL A 55 7.92 -8.29 -15.07
N PRO A 56 7.82 -9.58 -14.68
CA PRO A 56 9.00 -10.40 -14.37
C PRO A 56 10.00 -10.48 -15.53
N ARG A 57 11.23 -10.03 -15.30
CA ARG A 57 12.35 -10.00 -16.25
C ARG A 57 13.68 -9.89 -15.50
N PRO A 58 14.84 -10.25 -16.11
CA PRO A 58 16.13 -10.21 -15.42
C PRO A 58 16.51 -8.83 -14.83
N ASP A 59 16.00 -7.77 -15.44
CA ASP A 59 16.19 -6.37 -15.06
C ASP A 59 14.90 -5.75 -14.48
N GLN A 60 14.09 -6.55 -13.79
CA GLN A 60 12.88 -6.08 -13.11
C GLN A 60 13.22 -4.97 -12.11
N ILE A 61 12.51 -3.85 -12.21
CA ILE A 61 12.74 -2.67 -11.36
C ILE A 61 11.73 -2.59 -10.22
N VAL A 62 10.50 -3.07 -10.43
CA VAL A 62 9.41 -2.95 -9.46
C VAL A 62 8.99 -4.34 -9.00
N ASP A 63 9.03 -4.57 -7.69
CA ASP A 63 8.53 -5.79 -7.04
C ASP A 63 7.05 -5.62 -6.69
N HIS A 64 6.78 -4.52 -5.98
CA HIS A 64 5.47 -4.20 -5.42
C HIS A 64 5.10 -2.76 -5.73
N LEU A 65 3.81 -2.51 -5.98
CA LEU A 65 3.30 -1.19 -6.35
C LEU A 65 1.93 -0.98 -5.73
N GLU A 66 1.83 0.05 -4.90
CA GLU A 66 0.57 0.54 -4.33
C GLU A 66 0.39 2.02 -4.64
N VAL A 67 -0.86 2.48 -4.62
CA VAL A 67 -1.23 3.83 -5.06
C VAL A 67 -1.88 4.60 -3.93
N VAL A 68 -1.41 5.81 -3.68
CA VAL A 68 -2.06 6.82 -2.84
C VAL A 68 -2.66 7.88 -3.75
N THR A 69 -3.95 8.12 -3.59
CA THR A 69 -4.66 9.18 -4.32
C THR A 69 -5.61 9.93 -3.39
N LEU A 70 -6.23 11.00 -3.89
CA LEU A 70 -7.13 11.82 -3.08
C LEU A 70 -8.53 11.21 -3.01
N PRO A 71 -9.33 11.57 -2.00
CA PRO A 71 -10.74 11.24 -1.97
C PRO A 71 -11.42 11.72 -3.26
N PRO A 72 -12.31 10.90 -3.86
CA PRO A 72 -13.08 11.35 -5.01
C PRO A 72 -13.92 12.57 -4.62
N SER A 73 -13.95 13.58 -5.48
CA SER A 73 -14.91 14.67 -5.36
C SER A 73 -16.20 14.27 -6.07
N HIS A 74 -17.34 14.80 -5.63
CA HIS A 74 -18.68 14.48 -6.14
C HIS A 74 -18.83 14.59 -7.66
N SER A 75 -17.97 15.36 -8.33
CA SER A 75 -18.04 15.61 -9.79
C SER A 75 -16.87 15.05 -10.59
N LYS A 76 -15.84 14.46 -9.98
CA LYS A 76 -14.62 14.07 -10.71
C LYS A 76 -13.97 12.82 -10.14
N VAL A 77 -13.95 11.77 -10.95
CA VAL A 77 -13.07 10.61 -10.74
C VAL A 77 -11.66 11.02 -11.11
N LEU A 78 -10.71 10.72 -10.22
CA LEU A 78 -9.30 11.00 -10.44
C LEU A 78 -8.72 9.99 -11.45
N PRO A 79 -8.04 10.45 -12.52
CA PRO A 79 -7.42 9.56 -13.51
C PRO A 79 -6.56 8.45 -12.90
N VAL A 80 -5.72 8.75 -11.92
CA VAL A 80 -4.89 7.75 -11.22
C VAL A 80 -5.76 6.71 -10.52
N LYS A 81 -6.82 7.12 -9.82
CA LYS A 81 -7.75 6.18 -9.15
C LYS A 81 -8.36 5.22 -10.16
N LYS A 82 -8.93 5.75 -11.26
CA LYS A 82 -9.54 4.94 -12.32
C LYS A 82 -8.54 3.94 -12.90
N TYR A 83 -7.31 4.39 -13.16
CA TYR A 83 -6.28 3.55 -13.76
C TYR A 83 -5.78 2.46 -12.79
N ALA A 84 -5.58 2.79 -11.51
CA ALA A 84 -5.20 1.83 -10.48
C ALA A 84 -6.29 0.76 -10.27
N GLU A 85 -7.58 1.12 -10.30
CA GLU A 85 -8.70 0.18 -10.23
C GLU A 85 -8.70 -0.78 -11.42
N GLN A 86 -8.46 -0.28 -12.65
CA GLN A 86 -8.35 -1.11 -13.85
C GLN A 86 -7.20 -2.12 -13.79
N LEU A 87 -6.09 -1.73 -13.17
CA LEU A 87 -4.92 -2.58 -12.96
C LEU A 87 -5.01 -3.44 -11.69
N GLN A 88 -6.10 -3.34 -10.93
CA GLN A 88 -6.31 -4.02 -9.65
C GLN A 88 -5.17 -3.78 -8.63
N LEU A 89 -4.60 -2.57 -8.65
CA LEU A 89 -3.59 -2.17 -7.69
C LEU A 89 -4.25 -1.82 -6.33
N PRO A 90 -3.57 -2.09 -5.20
CA PRO A 90 -4.01 -1.57 -3.92
C PRO A 90 -4.04 -0.04 -3.93
N ILE A 91 -5.16 0.54 -3.49
CA ILE A 91 -5.38 1.99 -3.43
C ILE A 91 -5.60 2.42 -1.99
N HIS A 92 -4.87 3.45 -1.58
CA HIS A 92 -5.03 4.18 -0.33
C HIS A 92 -5.61 5.56 -0.62
N ILE A 93 -6.57 5.96 0.21
CA ILE A 93 -7.21 7.26 0.10
C ILE A 93 -6.58 8.21 1.12
N TRP A 94 -5.86 9.22 0.61
CA TRP A 94 -5.25 10.26 1.43
C TRP A 94 -6.26 10.90 2.41
N PRO A 95 -5.89 11.18 3.67
CA PRO A 95 -4.53 11.12 4.24
C PRO A 95 -4.10 9.75 4.76
N ASP A 96 -4.95 8.73 4.65
CA ASP A 96 -4.58 7.39 5.06
C ASP A 96 -3.64 6.79 4.01
N VAL A 97 -2.42 6.50 4.45
CA VAL A 97 -1.39 5.81 3.69
C VAL A 97 -1.19 4.50 4.43
N GLY A 98 -1.82 3.44 3.92
CA GLY A 98 -2.15 2.25 4.70
C GLY A 98 -1.00 1.68 5.52
N ALA A 99 -1.35 1.00 6.61
CA ALA A 99 -0.42 0.51 7.64
C ALA A 99 0.54 -0.63 7.19
N ARG A 100 0.58 -1.01 5.91
CA ARG A 100 1.41 -2.13 5.46
C ARG A 100 2.84 -1.69 5.12
N GLU A 101 3.69 -1.86 6.14
CA GLU A 101 5.09 -2.32 6.13
C GLU A 101 5.93 -2.08 4.84
N ASN A 102 6.94 -1.21 5.01
CA ASN A 102 8.24 -1.19 4.34
C ASN A 102 8.22 -1.02 2.81
N PHE A 103 7.79 0.15 2.33
CA PHE A 103 8.17 0.60 1.00
C PHE A 103 9.62 1.05 0.97
N ASP A 104 10.33 0.75 -0.12
CA ASP A 104 11.71 1.17 -0.30
C ASP A 104 11.78 2.60 -0.87
N VAL A 105 10.82 2.97 -1.73
CA VAL A 105 10.80 4.26 -2.42
C VAL A 105 9.37 4.81 -2.52
N GLY A 106 9.20 6.09 -2.18
CA GLY A 106 8.01 6.86 -2.48
C GLY A 106 8.16 7.62 -3.80
N VAL A 107 7.27 7.39 -4.76
CA VAL A 107 7.27 8.13 -6.04
C VAL A 107 6.13 9.12 -6.04
N VAL A 108 6.44 10.41 -6.19
CA VAL A 108 5.44 11.49 -6.15
C VAL A 108 5.37 12.18 -7.50
N ALA A 109 4.18 12.18 -8.11
CA ALA A 109 3.94 12.89 -9.37
C ALA A 109 2.55 13.54 -9.33
N SER A 110 2.48 14.86 -9.53
CA SER A 110 1.22 15.62 -9.57
C SER A 110 0.20 15.23 -8.47
N PHE A 111 0.68 15.03 -7.25
CA PHE A 111 -0.19 14.58 -6.15
C PHE A 111 -1.10 15.68 -5.60
N GLY A 112 -0.63 16.94 -5.62
CA GLY A 112 -1.43 18.11 -5.21
C GLY A 112 -1.59 18.28 -3.69
N ARG A 113 -0.86 17.50 -2.88
CA ARG A 113 -0.76 17.65 -1.42
C ARG A 113 0.70 17.62 -0.99
N LEU A 114 0.98 18.30 0.13
CA LEU A 114 2.26 18.20 0.80
C LEU A 114 2.34 16.89 1.57
N LEU A 115 3.50 16.24 1.51
CA LEU A 115 3.82 15.09 2.35
C LEU A 115 4.43 15.59 3.65
N SER A 116 3.99 15.05 4.79
CA SER A 116 4.58 15.38 6.08
C SER A 116 5.99 14.81 6.19
N GLU A 117 6.82 15.46 7.02
CA GLU A 117 8.15 14.94 7.36
C GLU A 117 8.07 13.53 7.94
N ASP A 118 7.10 13.28 8.83
CA ASP A 118 6.86 11.95 9.42
C ASP A 118 6.60 10.88 8.37
N LEU A 119 5.93 11.21 7.26
CA LEU A 119 5.71 10.27 6.17
C LEU A 119 6.97 10.06 5.34
N ILE A 120 7.69 11.13 5.01
CA ILE A 120 8.94 11.04 4.23
C ILE A 120 9.96 10.17 4.97
N ARG A 121 10.06 10.31 6.29
CA ARG A 121 10.98 9.54 7.14
C ARG A 121 10.64 8.06 7.29
N LYS A 122 9.47 7.60 6.82
CA LYS A 122 9.11 6.16 6.79
C LYS A 122 9.80 5.39 5.67
N PHE A 123 10.30 6.09 4.65
CA PHE A 123 11.09 5.48 3.58
C PHE A 123 12.57 5.44 4.01
N PRO A 124 13.29 4.34 3.75
CA PRO A 124 14.63 4.09 4.31
C PRO A 124 15.76 4.92 3.68
#